data_AF-A0A815DJ17-F1
#
_entry.id   AF-A0A815DJ17-F1
#
_cell.length_a   1.000
_cell.length_b   1.000
_cell.length_c   1.000
_cell.angle_alpha   90.00
_cell.angle_beta   90.00
_cell.angle_gamma   90.00
#
_symmetry.space_group_name_H-M   'P 1'
#
loop_
_entity.id
_entity.type
_entity.pdbx_description
1 polymer ?
#
loop_
_entity_poly.entity_id
_entity_poly.type
_entity_poly.pdbx_seq_one_letter_code
_entity_poly.pdbx_strand_id
1 'polypeptide(L)'
;MSFIPKGNNIWRFVRPTFHHCAPPFRGLTTTSGVIKDHQKIVDILADFYEKHFEAPVHDPNVLAHAEAIEAYKNVFYIPNCPLEKITMEEVEFTWKRTRKKKSTDSEGTSAFVLKQLPDEYLNILTYDFNKIAQLGSVLKLSKHGKVICLSKDGMYPVVNKLRPISLLSNFGKWFERVIHNRILRWYKGMDICVDEQSGFFRPKEGCKHEFFL
;
A
#
# COMPACT_ATOMS: atom_id res chain seq x y z
N MET A 1 -23.76 1.69 -36.57
CA MET A 1 -23.11 1.54 -35.25
C MET A 1 -23.50 2.74 -34.41
N SER A 2 -24.55 2.62 -33.62
CA SER A 2 -25.11 3.70 -32.80
C SER A 2 -24.24 3.93 -31.57
N PHE A 3 -23.78 5.17 -31.41
CA PHE A 3 -23.03 5.67 -30.26
C PHE A 3 -23.75 5.37 -28.94
N ILE A 4 -23.02 4.77 -27.99
CA ILE A 4 -23.48 4.58 -26.61
C ILE A 4 -23.68 5.97 -25.98
N PRO A 5 -24.82 6.27 -25.34
CA PRO A 5 -25.06 7.58 -24.76
C PRO A 5 -24.09 7.86 -23.61
N LYS A 6 -23.58 9.10 -23.53
CA LYS A 6 -22.86 9.62 -22.36
C LYS A 6 -23.73 9.44 -21.10
N GLY A 7 -23.42 8.43 -20.29
CA GLY A 7 -24.16 8.13 -19.06
C GLY A 7 -24.22 6.64 -18.70
N ASN A 8 -23.99 5.74 -19.67
CA ASN A 8 -23.97 4.31 -19.40
C ASN A 8 -22.60 3.86 -18.90
N ASN A 9 -22.38 4.00 -17.59
CA ASN A 9 -21.24 3.39 -16.94
C ASN A 9 -21.46 1.86 -16.87
N ILE A 10 -20.79 1.12 -17.77
CA ILE A 10 -20.83 -0.35 -17.83
C ILE A 10 -20.53 -0.99 -16.46
N TRP A 11 -19.69 -0.36 -15.63
CA TRP A 11 -19.37 -0.79 -14.26
C TRP A 11 -20.58 -0.84 -13.32
N ARG A 12 -21.71 -0.19 -13.68
CA ARG A 12 -22.97 -0.31 -12.95
C ARG A 12 -23.62 -1.69 -13.14
N PHE A 13 -23.42 -2.30 -14.30
CA PHE A 13 -23.95 -3.61 -14.66
C PHE A 13 -22.99 -4.75 -14.33
N VAL A 14 -21.69 -4.46 -14.27
CA VAL A 14 -20.63 -5.42 -13.91
C VAL A 14 -20.28 -5.34 -12.42
N ARG A 15 -21.12 -4.76 -11.55
CA ARG A 15 -20.85 -4.83 -10.10
C ARG A 15 -20.73 -6.32 -9.75
N PRO A 16 -19.55 -6.82 -9.38
CA PRO A 16 -19.45 -8.17 -8.88
C PRO A 16 -20.42 -8.27 -7.71
N THR A 17 -21.14 -9.39 -7.63
CA THR A 17 -21.77 -9.86 -6.39
C THR A 17 -20.63 -10.10 -5.40
N PHE A 18 -20.05 -9.02 -4.89
CA PHE A 18 -19.01 -9.08 -3.89
C PHE A 18 -19.66 -9.69 -2.66
N HIS A 19 -19.22 -10.89 -2.29
CA HIS A 19 -19.56 -11.42 -0.99
C HIS A 19 -19.23 -10.35 0.05
N HIS A 20 -20.23 -9.93 0.83
CA HIS A 20 -20.10 -8.84 1.81
C HIS A 20 -18.97 -9.06 2.83
N CYS A 21 -18.47 -10.29 2.92
CA CYS A 21 -17.29 -10.67 3.68
C CYS A 21 -16.65 -11.89 3.01
N ALA A 22 -15.32 -11.89 2.83
CA ALA A 22 -14.59 -13.13 2.59
C ALA A 22 -14.41 -13.81 3.96
N PRO A 23 -14.99 -15.00 4.19
CA PRO A 23 -14.81 -15.68 5.47
C PRO A 23 -13.33 -15.99 5.68
N PRO A 24 -12.85 -16.00 6.95
CA PRO A 24 -11.51 -16.48 7.24
C PRO A 24 -11.37 -17.91 6.71
N PHE A 25 -10.23 -18.22 6.10
CA PHE A 25 -9.97 -19.57 5.68
C PHE A 25 -9.76 -20.48 6.90
N ARG A 26 -10.19 -21.74 6.80
CA ARG A 26 -10.20 -22.72 7.91
C ARG A 26 -9.03 -23.70 7.86
N GLY A 27 -8.28 -23.69 6.77
CA GLY A 27 -7.10 -24.53 6.58
C GLY A 27 -6.45 -24.26 5.24
N LEU A 28 -5.24 -24.77 5.07
CA LEU A 28 -4.43 -24.61 3.88
C LEU A 28 -4.39 -25.94 3.12
N THR A 29 -4.72 -25.91 1.84
CA THR A 29 -4.61 -27.08 0.96
C THR A 29 -3.17 -27.23 0.49
N THR A 30 -2.60 -28.42 0.66
CA THR A 30 -1.25 -28.80 0.21
C THR A 30 -1.31 -30.09 -0.61
N THR A 31 -0.22 -30.46 -1.25
CA THR A 31 -0.10 -31.74 -1.99
C THR A 31 -0.32 -32.96 -1.10
N SER A 32 0.02 -32.86 0.19
CA SER A 32 -0.13 -33.92 1.19
C SER A 32 -1.48 -33.89 1.93
N GLY A 33 -2.41 -33.01 1.53
CA GLY A 33 -3.73 -32.86 2.16
C GLY A 33 -3.99 -31.47 2.77
N VAL A 34 -4.99 -31.36 3.64
CA VAL A 34 -5.41 -30.10 4.25
C VAL A 34 -4.79 -29.94 5.64
N ILE A 35 -4.03 -28.86 5.81
CA ILE A 35 -3.43 -28.46 7.09
C ILE A 35 -4.40 -27.51 7.80
N LYS A 36 -4.72 -27.78 9.06
CA LYS A 36 -5.57 -26.91 9.90
C LYS A 36 -4.84 -26.33 11.11
N ASP A 37 -3.64 -26.81 11.39
CA ASP A 37 -2.82 -26.31 12.49
C ASP A 37 -2.32 -24.89 12.19
N HIS A 38 -2.62 -23.95 13.09
CA HIS A 38 -2.33 -22.54 12.85
C HIS A 38 -0.83 -22.24 12.76
N GLN A 39 0.00 -22.86 13.60
CA GLN A 39 1.43 -22.58 13.62
C GLN A 39 2.09 -23.10 12.33
N LYS A 40 1.79 -24.33 11.93
CA LYS A 40 2.28 -24.90 10.67
C LYS A 40 1.85 -24.07 9.46
N ILE A 41 0.63 -23.53 9.46
CA ILE A 41 0.17 -22.63 8.40
C ILE A 41 1.03 -21.36 8.39
N VAL A 42 1.28 -20.75 9.55
CA VAL A 42 2.11 -19.54 9.64
C VAL A 42 3.53 -19.81 9.13
N ASP A 43 4.14 -20.92 9.52
CA ASP A 43 5.50 -21.28 9.09
C ASP A 43 5.57 -21.47 7.57
N ILE A 44 4.60 -22.21 6.98
CA ILE A 44 4.52 -22.40 5.53
C ILE A 44 4.35 -21.06 4.79
N LEU A 45 3.53 -20.15 5.33
CA LEU A 45 3.31 -18.85 4.72
C LEU A 45 4.54 -17.96 4.85
N ALA A 46 5.25 -18.02 5.97
CA ALA A 46 6.49 -17.28 6.17
C ALA A 46 7.54 -17.70 5.14
N ASP A 47 7.83 -19.00 5.03
CA ASP A 47 8.80 -19.54 4.07
C ASP A 47 8.41 -19.21 2.63
N PHE A 48 7.12 -19.36 2.30
CA PHE A 48 6.62 -19.06 0.95
C PHE A 48 6.78 -17.58 0.60
N TYR A 49 6.37 -16.67 1.48
CA TYR A 49 6.40 -15.24 1.19
C TYR A 49 7.80 -14.64 1.31
N GLU A 50 8.66 -15.18 2.18
CA GLU A 50 10.09 -14.83 2.19
C GLU A 50 10.68 -15.06 0.81
N LYS A 51 10.53 -16.29 0.28
CA LYS A 51 10.97 -16.63 -1.08
C LYS A 51 10.26 -15.82 -2.18
N HIS A 52 8.96 -15.60 -2.05
CA HIS A 52 8.17 -14.89 -3.07
C HIS A 52 8.55 -13.40 -3.19
N PHE A 53 8.99 -12.78 -2.09
CA PHE A 53 9.38 -11.37 -2.04
C PHE A 53 10.90 -11.17 -2.00
N GLU A 54 11.70 -12.20 -2.28
CA GLU A 54 13.13 -12.06 -2.53
C GLU A 54 13.40 -11.07 -3.67
N ALA A 55 14.55 -10.38 -3.58
CA ALA A 55 14.96 -9.48 -4.64
C ALA A 55 15.09 -10.27 -5.96
N PRO A 56 14.51 -9.77 -7.07
CA PRO A 56 14.61 -10.46 -8.35
C PRO A 56 16.07 -10.61 -8.77
N VAL A 57 16.44 -11.82 -9.20
CA VAL A 57 17.78 -12.10 -9.70
C VAL A 57 17.93 -11.51 -11.09
N HIS A 58 18.95 -10.65 -11.26
CA HIS A 58 19.24 -10.04 -12.55
C HIS A 58 19.90 -11.04 -13.50
N ASP A 59 19.28 -11.28 -14.65
CA ASP A 59 19.91 -12.00 -15.77
C ASP A 59 20.72 -11.02 -16.62
N PRO A 60 22.07 -11.11 -16.66
CA PRO A 60 22.92 -10.24 -17.45
C PRO A 60 22.76 -10.41 -18.96
N ASN A 61 22.11 -11.49 -19.42
CA ASN A 61 21.88 -11.72 -20.85
C ASN A 61 20.61 -11.02 -21.37
N VAL A 62 19.77 -10.49 -20.47
CA VAL A 62 18.54 -9.77 -20.84
C VAL A 62 18.84 -8.27 -20.88
N LEU A 63 18.98 -7.72 -22.09
CA LEU A 63 19.31 -6.30 -22.30
C LEU A 63 18.36 -5.34 -21.56
N ALA A 64 17.05 -5.64 -21.56
CA ALA A 64 16.05 -4.82 -20.87
C ALA A 64 16.29 -4.71 -19.35
N HIS A 65 16.88 -5.73 -18.71
CA HIS A 65 17.24 -5.65 -17.30
C HIS A 65 18.40 -4.68 -17.06
N ALA A 66 19.41 -4.70 -17.93
CA ALA A 66 20.54 -3.79 -17.85
C ALA A 66 20.09 -2.33 -18.06
N GLU A 67 19.23 -2.09 -19.06
CA GLU A 67 18.64 -0.77 -19.34
C GLU A 67 17.83 -0.24 -18.15
N ALA A 68 17.01 -1.10 -17.52
CA ALA A 68 16.22 -0.72 -16.34
C ALA A 68 17.11 -0.34 -15.14
N ILE A 69 18.21 -1.06 -14.93
CA ILE A 69 19.19 -0.74 -13.87
C ILE A 69 19.89 0.59 -14.16
N GLU A 70 20.30 0.83 -15.40
CA GLU A 70 20.94 2.07 -15.79
C GLU A 70 20.01 3.27 -15.61
N ALA A 71 18.75 3.14 -16.08
CA ALA A 71 17.72 4.14 -15.85
C ALA A 71 17.50 4.41 -14.35
N TYR A 72 17.43 3.37 -13.52
CA TYR A 72 17.31 3.53 -12.07
C TYR A 72 18.50 4.29 -11.48
N LYS A 73 19.73 3.93 -11.84
CA LYS A 73 20.96 4.61 -11.35
C LYS A 73 20.98 6.08 -11.74
N ASN A 74 20.50 6.41 -12.94
CA ASN A 74 20.40 7.79 -13.42
C ASN A 74 19.37 8.63 -12.65
N VAL A 75 18.32 7.98 -12.11
CA VAL A 75 17.25 8.67 -11.37
C VAL A 75 17.47 8.66 -9.84
N PHE A 76 18.24 7.70 -9.32
CA PHE A 76 18.43 7.46 -7.88
C PHE A 76 18.90 8.69 -7.10
N TYR A 77 19.63 9.62 -7.75
CA TYR A 77 20.19 10.81 -7.13
C TYR A 77 19.51 12.13 -7.54
N ILE A 78 18.36 12.11 -8.20
CA ILE A 78 17.66 13.36 -8.54
C ILE A 78 16.92 13.88 -7.29
N PRO A 79 17.37 14.98 -6.64
CA PRO A 79 16.76 15.46 -5.41
C PRO A 79 15.59 16.37 -5.77
N ASN A 80 14.50 15.79 -6.26
CA ASN A 80 13.36 16.60 -6.69
C ASN A 80 12.15 16.54 -5.75
N CYS A 81 12.11 15.63 -4.78
CA CYS A 81 11.03 15.68 -3.78
C CYS A 81 11.36 16.77 -2.74
N PRO A 82 10.49 17.78 -2.55
CA PRO A 82 10.71 18.80 -1.53
C PRO A 82 10.53 18.17 -0.14
N LEU A 83 11.64 17.70 0.43
CA LEU A 83 11.77 17.27 1.83
C LEU A 83 12.10 18.48 2.73
N GLU A 84 11.55 19.65 2.41
CA GLU A 84 11.62 20.82 3.26
C GLU A 84 11.06 20.52 4.66
N LYS A 85 11.20 21.45 5.61
CA LYS A 85 10.67 21.25 6.96
C LYS A 85 9.16 20.94 6.92
N ILE A 86 8.75 19.81 7.50
CA ILE A 86 7.36 19.42 7.71
C ILE A 86 6.70 20.41 8.67
N THR A 87 5.60 21.02 8.24
CA THR A 87 4.88 21.99 9.08
C THR A 87 3.84 21.30 9.96
N MET A 88 3.43 21.98 11.04
CA MET A 88 2.42 21.46 11.95
C MET A 88 1.06 21.34 11.25
N GLU A 89 0.74 22.26 10.34
CA GLU A 89 -0.50 22.27 9.57
C GLU A 89 -0.59 21.05 8.63
N GLU A 90 0.51 20.58 8.06
CA GLU A 90 0.52 19.37 7.22
C GLU A 90 0.24 18.11 8.03
N VAL A 91 0.85 18.02 9.22
CA VAL A 91 0.64 16.93 10.17
C VAL A 91 -0.80 16.94 10.67
N GLU A 92 -1.31 18.10 11.07
CA GLU A 92 -2.68 18.27 11.53
C GLU A 92 -3.70 17.98 10.41
N PHE A 93 -3.46 18.45 9.19
CA PHE A 93 -4.33 18.21 8.04
C PHE A 93 -4.47 16.72 7.72
N THR A 94 -3.35 15.99 7.68
CA THR A 94 -3.36 14.54 7.48
C THR A 94 -4.03 13.80 8.63
N TRP A 95 -3.85 14.30 9.86
CA TRP A 95 -4.48 13.76 11.05
C TRP A 95 -6.00 13.87 11.04
N LYS A 96 -6.52 15.09 10.80
CA LYS A 96 -7.95 15.37 10.75
C LYS A 96 -8.66 14.49 9.72
N ARG A 97 -8.05 14.27 8.55
CA ARG A 97 -8.60 13.42 7.47
C ARG A 97 -8.51 11.91 7.73
N THR A 98 -7.75 11.48 8.72
CA THR A 98 -7.65 10.06 9.08
C THR A 98 -8.99 9.56 9.64
N ARG A 99 -9.53 8.46 9.12
CA ARG A 99 -10.78 7.87 9.63
C ARG A 99 -10.56 7.26 11.01
N LYS A 100 -11.48 7.52 11.95
CA LYS A 100 -11.49 6.96 13.32
C LYS A 100 -11.88 5.46 13.27
N LYS A 101 -10.95 4.59 12.89
CA LYS A 101 -11.15 3.13 12.85
C LYS A 101 -10.74 2.49 14.17
N LYS A 102 -11.53 1.51 14.64
CA LYS A 102 -11.27 0.71 15.85
C LYS A 102 -10.29 -0.45 15.63
N SER A 103 -10.05 -0.85 14.38
CA SER A 103 -9.07 -1.88 14.04
C SER A 103 -7.67 -1.50 14.51
N THR A 104 -6.93 -2.47 15.03
CA THR A 104 -5.55 -2.31 15.51
C THR A 104 -4.52 -2.43 14.37
N ASP A 105 -3.36 -1.80 14.57
CA ASP A 105 -2.17 -1.94 13.72
C ASP A 105 -1.24 -3.07 14.21
N SER A 106 0.00 -3.12 13.70
CA SER A 106 1.03 -4.06 14.15
C SER A 106 1.34 -3.97 15.64
N GLU A 107 1.21 -2.77 16.23
CA GLU A 107 1.55 -2.47 17.62
C GLU A 107 0.33 -2.58 18.55
N GLY A 108 -0.80 -3.10 18.06
CA GLY A 108 -2.03 -3.19 18.84
C GLY A 108 -2.74 -1.86 19.08
N THR A 109 -2.30 -0.77 18.42
CA THR A 109 -2.89 0.57 18.56
C THR A 109 -3.93 0.83 17.47
N SER A 110 -5.00 1.58 17.77
CA SER A 110 -6.01 1.95 16.78
C SER A 110 -6.01 3.45 16.48
N ALA A 111 -6.40 3.82 15.26
CA ALA A 111 -6.58 5.22 14.90
C ALA A 111 -7.65 5.91 15.77
N PHE A 112 -8.63 5.16 16.27
CA PHE A 112 -9.64 5.66 17.21
C PHE A 112 -9.03 6.13 18.53
N VAL A 113 -8.12 5.33 19.12
CA VAL A 113 -7.43 5.67 20.38
C VAL A 113 -6.48 6.84 20.17
N LEU A 114 -5.68 6.80 19.09
CA LEU A 114 -4.75 7.89 18.78
C LEU A 114 -5.49 9.23 18.61
N LYS A 115 -6.71 9.23 18.05
CA LYS A 115 -7.58 10.42 17.90
C LYS A 115 -8.07 11.03 19.21
N GLN A 116 -7.82 10.41 20.35
CA GLN A 116 -8.12 10.96 21.67
C GLN A 116 -6.91 11.68 22.28
N LEU A 117 -5.74 11.62 21.63
CA LEU A 117 -4.57 12.35 22.09
C LEU A 117 -4.81 13.87 22.00
N PRO A 118 -4.36 14.65 23.00
CA PRO A 118 -4.38 16.11 22.95
C PRO A 118 -3.63 16.67 21.73
N ASP A 119 -4.04 17.82 21.22
CA ASP A 119 -3.46 18.43 20.03
C ASP A 119 -1.98 18.84 20.24
N GLU A 120 -1.53 19.01 21.48
CA GLU A 120 -0.14 19.27 21.84
C GLU A 120 0.80 18.14 21.38
N TYR A 121 0.29 16.91 21.28
CA TYR A 121 1.06 15.78 20.74
C TYR A 121 1.41 15.96 19.26
N LEU A 122 0.65 16.77 18.51
CA LEU A 122 0.95 17.06 17.12
C LEU A 122 2.30 17.77 16.99
N ASN A 123 2.62 18.67 17.91
CA ASN A 123 3.90 19.39 17.90
C ASN A 123 5.09 18.46 18.09
N ILE A 124 4.96 17.49 19.01
CA ILE A 124 5.99 16.46 19.26
C ILE A 124 6.16 15.60 18.01
N LEU A 125 5.06 15.14 17.42
CA LEU A 125 5.10 14.32 16.20
C LEU A 125 5.67 15.09 15.01
N THR A 126 5.36 16.37 14.86
CA THR A 126 5.96 17.22 13.82
C THR A 126 7.46 17.33 14.01
N TYR A 127 7.94 17.48 15.25
CA TYR A 127 9.38 17.46 15.53
C TYR A 127 10.02 16.14 15.12
N ASP A 128 9.45 15.01 15.55
CA ASP A 128 9.96 13.67 15.23
C ASP A 128 9.96 13.41 13.73
N PHE A 129 8.88 13.73 13.02
CA PHE A 129 8.77 13.57 11.58
C PHE A 129 9.83 14.37 10.83
N ASN A 130 10.13 15.59 11.28
CA ASN A 130 11.22 16.38 10.72
C ASN A 130 12.58 15.72 10.95
N LYS A 131 12.84 15.18 12.14
CA LYS A 131 14.09 14.46 12.41
C LYS A 131 14.24 13.23 11.54
N ILE A 132 13.17 12.46 11.37
CA ILE A 132 13.16 11.25 10.52
C ILE A 132 13.42 11.62 9.06
N ALA A 133 12.76 12.67 8.56
CA ALA A 133 12.95 13.18 7.20
C ALA A 133 14.37 13.70 6.98
N GLN A 134 14.96 14.44 7.93
CA GLN A 134 16.35 14.92 7.88
C GLN A 134 17.36 13.76 7.81
N LEU A 135 17.08 12.65 8.51
CA LEU A 135 17.91 11.46 8.49
C LEU A 135 17.73 10.59 7.23
N GLY A 136 16.77 10.91 6.35
CA GLY A 136 16.43 10.06 5.21
C GLY A 136 15.96 8.66 5.62
N SER A 137 15.38 8.54 6.82
CA SER A 137 15.01 7.26 7.43
C SER A 137 13.50 7.09 7.52
N VAL A 138 13.05 5.91 7.93
CA VAL A 138 11.65 5.64 8.27
C VAL A 138 11.54 5.28 9.75
N LEU A 139 10.35 5.51 10.34
CA LEU A 139 10.04 5.12 11.71
C LEU A 139 10.37 3.63 11.92
N LYS A 140 11.15 3.31 12.96
CA LYS A 140 11.55 1.92 13.27
C LYS A 140 10.34 0.99 13.41
N LEU A 141 9.28 1.49 14.05
CA LEU A 141 7.99 0.78 14.22
C LEU A 141 7.25 0.51 12.91
N SER A 142 7.62 1.20 11.82
CA SER A 142 6.99 1.05 10.50
C SER A 142 7.79 0.15 9.56
N LYS A 143 9.00 -0.25 9.97
CA LYS A 143 9.81 -1.24 9.24
C LYS A 143 9.27 -2.66 9.39
N HIS A 144 8.51 -2.92 10.44
CA HIS A 144 7.88 -4.21 10.70
C HIS A 144 6.36 -4.07 10.55
N GLY A 145 5.73 -5.07 9.97
CA GLY A 145 4.29 -5.13 9.77
C GLY A 145 3.75 -6.48 10.19
N LYS A 146 2.51 -6.49 10.69
CA LYS A 146 1.79 -7.75 10.94
C LYS A 146 1.13 -8.20 9.64
N VAL A 147 1.56 -9.34 9.10
CA VAL A 147 0.97 -9.90 7.88
C VAL A 147 -0.30 -10.67 8.23
N ILE A 148 -1.39 -10.37 7.52
CA ILE A 148 -2.61 -11.18 7.51
C ILE A 148 -2.86 -11.70 6.10
N CYS A 149 -3.31 -12.95 5.97
CA CYS A 149 -3.56 -13.55 4.65
C CYS A 149 -5.06 -13.66 4.39
N LEU A 150 -5.52 -13.12 3.26
CA LEU A 150 -6.91 -13.21 2.82
C LEU A 150 -7.07 -14.21 1.67
N SER A 151 -8.05 -15.09 1.77
CA SER A 151 -8.35 -16.07 0.71
C SER A 151 -9.01 -15.42 -0.50
N LYS A 152 -8.54 -15.78 -1.69
CA LYS A 152 -9.22 -15.48 -2.95
C LYS A 152 -10.33 -16.49 -3.27
N ASP A 153 -10.11 -17.77 -2.97
CA ASP A 153 -10.87 -18.89 -3.56
C ASP A 153 -11.58 -19.75 -2.48
N GLY A 154 -12.00 -19.17 -1.35
CA GLY A 154 -12.87 -19.83 -0.35
C GLY A 154 -12.16 -20.31 0.93
N MET A 155 -12.71 -21.33 1.60
CA MET A 155 -12.31 -21.68 2.98
C MET A 155 -11.02 -22.51 3.08
N TYR A 156 -10.58 -23.16 2.00
CA TYR A 156 -9.41 -24.03 1.98
C TYR A 156 -8.48 -23.69 0.79
N PRO A 157 -7.92 -22.47 0.76
CA PRO A 157 -7.06 -22.04 -0.34
C PRO A 157 -5.73 -22.81 -0.33
N VAL A 158 -5.09 -22.86 -1.49
CA VAL A 158 -3.65 -23.13 -1.60
C VAL A 158 -2.87 -21.82 -1.39
N VAL A 159 -1.58 -21.89 -1.04
CA VAL A 159 -0.78 -20.72 -0.62
C VAL A 159 -0.80 -19.58 -1.65
N ASN A 160 -0.64 -19.88 -2.94
CA ASN A 160 -0.63 -18.87 -4.01
C ASN A 160 -1.99 -18.18 -4.25
N LYS A 161 -3.07 -18.64 -3.62
CA LYS A 161 -4.40 -18.01 -3.67
C LYS A 161 -4.68 -17.14 -2.44
N LEU A 162 -3.72 -16.99 -1.55
CA LEU A 162 -3.77 -16.04 -0.45
C LEU A 162 -3.18 -14.69 -0.87
N ARG A 163 -3.82 -13.62 -0.42
CA ARG A 163 -3.31 -12.25 -0.53
C ARG A 163 -2.73 -11.83 0.81
N PRO A 164 -1.42 -11.58 0.91
CA PRO A 164 -0.83 -11.03 2.12
C PRO A 164 -1.19 -9.54 2.20
N ILE A 165 -1.60 -9.09 3.39
CA ILE A 165 -1.83 -7.69 3.70
C ILE A 165 -0.99 -7.34 4.92
N SER A 166 -0.11 -6.36 4.76
CA SER A 166 0.72 -5.84 5.84
C SER A 166 -0.03 -4.78 6.63
N LEU A 167 -0.31 -5.08 7.89
CA LEU A 167 -0.80 -4.10 8.86
C LEU A 167 0.42 -3.36 9.44
N LEU A 168 0.68 -2.16 8.94
CA LEU A 168 1.74 -1.28 9.47
C LEU A 168 1.24 -0.41 10.63
N SER A 169 2.16 0.08 11.46
CA SER A 169 1.93 1.07 12.51
C SER A 169 1.14 2.29 12.00
N ASN A 170 0.20 2.77 12.81
CA ASN A 170 -0.58 3.97 12.51
C ASN A 170 0.29 5.23 12.44
N PHE A 171 1.35 5.32 13.26
CA PHE A 171 2.31 6.43 13.22
C PHE A 171 3.09 6.44 11.91
N GLY A 172 3.54 5.26 11.44
CA GLY A 172 4.16 5.08 10.13
C GLY A 172 3.30 5.58 8.99
N LYS A 173 2.07 5.06 8.93
CA LYS A 173 1.08 5.46 7.93
C LYS A 173 0.77 6.95 7.96
N TRP A 174 0.88 7.60 9.12
CA TRP A 174 0.67 9.04 9.23
C TRP A 174 1.83 9.81 8.61
N PHE A 175 3.06 9.49 9.00
CA PHE A 175 4.26 10.05 8.38
C PHE A 175 4.26 9.86 6.86
N GLU A 176 4.01 8.63 6.39
CA GLU A 176 3.89 8.30 4.97
C GLU A 176 2.83 9.14 4.25
N ARG A 177 1.68 9.43 4.88
CA ARG A 177 0.65 10.30 4.28
C ARG A 177 1.10 11.74 4.14
N VAL A 178 1.88 12.26 5.08
CA VAL A 178 2.47 13.61 4.98
C VAL A 178 3.40 13.66 3.78
N ILE A 179 4.33 12.72 3.68
CA ILE A 179 5.28 12.63 2.56
C ILE A 179 4.55 12.39 1.22
N HIS A 180 3.59 11.47 1.18
CA HIS A 180 2.78 11.20 0.00
C HIS A 180 2.05 12.46 -0.50
N ASN A 181 1.48 13.28 0.39
CA ASN A 181 0.82 14.52 -0.02
C ASN A 181 1.80 15.53 -0.63
N ARG A 182 3.04 15.57 -0.13
CA ARG A 182 4.10 16.45 -0.67
C ARG A 182 4.56 15.98 -2.05
N ILE A 183 4.85 14.68 -2.18
CA ILE A 183 5.18 14.07 -3.47
C ILE A 183 4.06 14.31 -4.47
N LEU A 184 2.80 14.11 -4.07
CA LEU A 184 1.65 14.31 -4.95
C LEU A 184 1.47 15.77 -5.38
N ARG A 185 1.80 16.75 -4.51
CA ARG A 185 1.77 18.18 -4.88
C ARG A 185 2.90 18.51 -5.86
N TRP A 186 4.12 18.07 -5.55
CA TRP A 186 5.28 18.28 -6.40
C TRP A 186 5.09 17.64 -7.79
N TYR A 187 4.68 16.37 -7.82
CA TYR A 187 4.38 15.61 -9.03
C TYR A 187 3.36 16.32 -9.94
N LYS A 188 2.30 16.88 -9.35
CA LYS A 188 1.28 17.64 -10.10
C LYS A 188 1.75 19.01 -10.58
N GLY A 189 2.61 19.67 -9.82
CA GLY A 189 3.18 20.96 -10.22
C GLY A 189 4.13 20.84 -11.41
N MET A 190 4.75 19.66 -11.57
CA MET A 190 5.69 19.37 -12.67
C MET A 190 5.02 18.76 -13.91
N ASP A 191 3.70 18.53 -13.90
CA ASP A 191 2.94 17.93 -15.01
C ASP A 191 3.51 16.59 -15.53
N ILE A 192 4.02 15.74 -14.63
CA ILE A 192 4.65 14.45 -14.96
C ILE A 192 3.59 13.34 -15.20
N CYS A 193 2.30 13.67 -15.25
CA CYS A 193 1.25 12.67 -15.42
C CYS A 193 1.16 12.21 -16.86
N VAL A 194 1.34 10.91 -17.08
CA VAL A 194 1.10 10.28 -18.38
C VAL A 194 -0.34 9.80 -18.41
N ASP A 195 -1.04 10.03 -19.53
CA ASP A 195 -2.46 9.73 -19.69
C ASP A 195 -2.79 8.22 -19.54
N GLU A 196 -1.79 7.35 -19.70
CA GLU A 196 -1.92 5.89 -19.53
C GLU A 196 -1.92 5.45 -18.06
N GLN A 197 -1.49 6.31 -17.13
CA GLN A 197 -1.37 5.95 -15.72
C GLN A 197 -2.72 6.08 -14.98
N SER A 198 -3.50 5.01 -14.97
CA SER A 198 -4.86 5.00 -14.38
C SER A 198 -4.95 4.51 -12.92
N GLY A 199 -3.89 3.89 -12.39
CA GLY A 199 -3.84 3.35 -11.03
C GLY A 199 -3.46 4.39 -9.97
N PHE A 200 -4.08 4.32 -8.80
CA PHE A 200 -3.69 5.06 -7.58
C PHE A 200 -3.74 6.59 -7.63
N PHE A 201 -4.37 7.20 -8.65
CA PHE A 201 -4.66 8.64 -8.71
C PHE A 201 -6.06 9.02 -8.23
N ARG A 202 -6.29 10.34 -8.10
CA ARG A 202 -7.60 10.87 -7.70
C ARG A 202 -8.67 10.54 -8.77
N PRO A 203 -9.97 10.45 -8.39
CA PRO A 203 -11.02 9.82 -9.20
C PRO A 203 -11.47 10.57 -10.46
N LYS A 204 -10.71 11.52 -11.02
CA LYS A 204 -11.09 12.09 -12.33
C LYS A 204 -10.95 11.03 -13.44
N GLU A 205 -10.06 10.06 -13.24
CA GLU A 205 -9.69 9.03 -14.21
C GLU A 205 -9.44 7.67 -13.51
N GLY A 206 -10.46 7.14 -12.82
CA GLY A 206 -10.42 5.68 -12.53
C GLY A 206 -10.26 4.92 -13.86
N CYS A 207 -9.64 3.72 -13.85
CA CYS A 207 -9.41 2.89 -15.04
C CYS A 207 -10.59 2.94 -16.03
N LYS A 208 -10.46 3.80 -17.04
CA LYS A 208 -11.36 3.92 -18.20
C LYS A 208 -10.72 3.36 -19.46
N HIS A 209 -9.48 2.90 -19.37
CA HIS A 209 -8.72 2.40 -20.51
C HIS A 209 -9.25 1.01 -20.86
N GLU A 210 -10.13 1.00 -21.86
CA GLU A 210 -10.41 -0.15 -22.72
C GLU A 210 -9.09 -0.60 -23.36
N PHE A 211 -8.47 -1.66 -22.82
CA PHE A 211 -7.54 -2.48 -23.58
C PHE A 211 -7.75 -3.95 -23.16
N PHE A 212 -8.68 -4.61 -23.87
CA PHE A 212 -8.61 -6.04 -24.11
C PHE A 212 -8.37 -6.18 -25.61
N LEU A 213 -7.20 -6.69 -25.99
CA LEU A 213 -7.10 -7.52 -27.19
C LEU A 213 -7.58 -8.93 -26.80
#